data_AF-A0A924VI64-F1
#
_entry.id   AF-A0A924VI64-F1
#
_cell.length_a   1.000
_cell.length_b   1.000
_cell.length_c   1.000
_cell.angle_alpha   90.00
_cell.angle_beta   90.00
_cell.angle_gamma   90.00
#
_symmetry.space_group_name_H-M   'P 1'
#
loop_
_entity.id
_entity.type
_entity.pdbx_description
1 polymer ?
#
loop_
_entity_poly.entity_id
_entity_poly.type
_entity_poly.pdbx_seq_one_letter_code
_entity_poly.pdbx_strand_id
1 'polypeptide(L)'
;MRHAQIYLFFFTCLVGVSCNNKKVADVSQINLNISIERFDQELNSANPSNLAIKTKELRKKYTWFYDDYMEQIIRVGSPADPAYLNNLAAVLQNKDY
;
A
#
# COMPACT_ATOMS: atom_id res chain seq x y z
N MET A 1 15.77 55.30 -7.87
CA MET A 1 16.41 54.69 -6.67
C MET A 1 15.48 54.64 -5.45
N ARG A 2 14.73 55.70 -5.12
CA ARG A 2 13.85 55.78 -3.95
C ARG A 2 12.72 54.72 -3.91
N HIS A 3 12.11 54.40 -5.05
CA HIS A 3 11.08 53.36 -5.14
C HIS A 3 11.62 51.93 -4.93
N ALA A 4 12.83 51.64 -5.40
CA ALA A 4 13.46 50.34 -5.23
C ALA A 4 13.75 50.03 -3.74
N GLN A 5 14.14 51.04 -2.97
CA GLN A 5 14.34 50.91 -1.51
C GLN A 5 13.03 50.62 -0.78
N ILE A 6 11.92 51.22 -1.22
CA ILE A 6 10.59 50.99 -0.67
C ILE A 6 10.14 49.55 -0.96
N TYR A 7 10.28 49.08 -2.20
CA TYR A 7 9.95 47.69 -2.55
C TYR A 7 10.82 46.67 -1.83
N LEU A 8 12.12 46.96 -1.67
CA LEU A 8 13.05 46.10 -0.93
C LEU A 8 12.67 46.04 0.55
N PHE A 9 12.27 47.15 1.16
CA PHE A 9 11.76 47.19 2.52
C PHE A 9 10.50 46.32 2.67
N PHE A 10 9.51 46.49 1.80
CA PHE A 10 8.28 45.67 1.83
C PHE A 10 8.56 44.18 1.59
N PHE A 11 9.46 43.84 0.67
CA PHE A 11 9.87 42.45 0.42
C PHE A 11 10.52 41.83 1.66
N THR A 12 11.40 42.58 2.34
CA THR A 12 12.07 42.11 3.57
C THR A 12 11.06 41.90 4.70
N CYS A 13 10.08 42.80 4.85
CA CYS A 13 8.98 42.61 5.79
C CYS A 13 8.13 41.37 5.46
N LEU A 14 7.86 41.12 4.17
CA LEU A 14 7.02 40.00 3.75
C LEU A 14 7.69 38.64 4.02
N VAL A 15 9.01 38.55 3.84
CA VAL A 15 9.79 37.35 4.19
C VAL A 15 9.88 37.17 5.71
N GLY A 16 10.00 38.25 6.48
CA GLY A 16 10.07 38.22 7.95
C GLY A 16 8.77 37.80 8.66
N VAL A 17 7.62 37.92 8.00
CA VAL A 17 6.31 37.49 8.55
C VAL A 17 6.02 36.00 8.25
N SER A 18 6.88 35.31 7.49
CA SER A 18 6.76 33.87 7.24
C SER A 18 7.03 33.07 8.52
N CYS A 19 5.97 32.73 9.24
CA CYS A 19 6.03 31.98 10.47
C CYS A 19 6.02 30.48 10.16
N ASN A 20 7.18 29.82 10.26
CA ASN A 20 7.33 28.38 9.98
C ASN A 20 7.06 27.50 11.24
N ASN A 21 6.10 27.91 12.07
CA ASN A 21 5.76 27.26 13.34
C ASN A 21 4.91 26.00 13.12
N LYS A 22 5.49 24.97 12.48
CA LYS A 22 4.92 23.62 12.45
C LYS A 22 5.05 23.01 13.86
N LYS A 23 4.02 23.17 14.70
CA LYS A 23 3.91 22.51 16.02
C LYS A 23 3.53 21.04 15.89
N VAL A 24 4.25 20.29 15.06
CA VAL A 24 4.03 18.84 14.91
C VAL A 24 4.93 18.14 15.91
N ALA A 25 4.39 17.17 16.65
CA ALA A 25 5.20 16.33 17.53
C ALA A 25 6.28 15.62 16.69
N ASP A 26 7.53 15.68 17.14
CA ASP A 26 8.63 14.97 16.49
C ASP A 26 8.50 13.47 16.79
N VAL A 27 8.14 12.70 15.77
CA VAL A 27 8.03 11.24 15.82
C VAL A 27 9.25 10.52 15.26
N SER A 28 10.30 11.25 14.86
CA SER A 28 11.51 10.69 14.23
C SER A 28 12.31 9.76 15.15
N GLN A 29 12.19 9.96 16.47
CA GLN A 29 12.89 9.17 17.49
C GLN A 29 12.10 7.95 17.97
N ILE A 30 10.87 7.74 17.46
CA ILE A 30 10.07 6.56 17.82
C ILE A 30 10.56 5.39 16.97
N ASN A 31 11.32 4.48 17.58
CA ASN A 31 11.73 3.25 16.94
C ASN A 31 10.56 2.25 16.89
N LEU A 32 9.83 2.27 15.79
CA LEU A 32 8.73 1.33 15.52
C LEU A 32 9.27 0.13 14.73
N ASN A 33 9.29 -1.04 15.38
CA ASN A 33 9.51 -2.30 14.68
C ASN A 33 8.16 -2.90 14.27
N ILE A 34 7.70 -2.58 13.05
CA ILE A 34 6.44 -3.08 12.50
C ILE A 34 6.75 -4.16 11.48
N SER A 35 6.25 -5.37 11.72
CA SER A 35 6.23 -6.44 10.72
C SER A 35 5.05 -6.22 9.79
N ILE A 36 5.31 -6.04 8.50
CA ILE A 36 4.27 -5.90 7.48
C ILE A 36 4.13 -7.25 6.77
N GLU A 37 2.98 -7.89 6.90
CA GLU A 37 2.66 -9.09 6.13
C GLU A 37 2.17 -8.71 4.74
N ARG A 38 2.87 -9.21 3.71
CA ARG A 38 2.59 -8.93 2.29
C ARG A 38 1.91 -10.12 1.65
N PHE A 39 0.63 -10.27 1.91
CA PHE A 39 -0.19 -11.33 1.32
C PHE A 39 -0.06 -11.38 -0.20
N ASP A 40 -0.09 -10.22 -0.85
CA ASP A 40 0.06 -10.06 -2.30
C ASP A 40 1.36 -10.67 -2.81
N GLN A 41 2.47 -10.50 -2.09
CA GLN A 41 3.77 -11.08 -2.44
C GLN A 41 3.79 -12.60 -2.26
N GLU A 42 3.17 -13.09 -1.18
CA GLU A 42 3.09 -14.54 -0.95
C GLU A 42 2.17 -15.23 -1.95
N LEU A 43 1.09 -14.57 -2.38
CA LEU A 43 0.20 -15.04 -3.43
C LEU A 43 0.92 -15.03 -4.79
N ASN A 44 1.69 -13.99 -5.10
CA ASN A 44 2.52 -13.90 -6.30
C ASN A 44 3.58 -15.00 -6.42
N SER A 45 3.99 -15.60 -5.30
CA SER A 45 4.91 -16.74 -5.31
C SER A 45 4.26 -18.05 -5.79
N ALA A 46 2.93 -18.07 -5.94
CA ALA A 46 2.22 -19.21 -6.51
C ALA A 46 2.48 -19.31 -8.02
N ASN A 47 2.67 -20.53 -8.50
CA ASN A 47 2.84 -20.85 -9.91
C ASN A 47 1.84 -21.96 -10.32
N PRO A 48 1.62 -22.19 -11.62
CA PRO A 48 0.64 -23.17 -12.07
C PRO A 48 0.85 -24.58 -11.50
N SER A 49 2.11 -24.98 -11.26
CA SER A 49 2.42 -26.32 -10.73
C SER A 49 2.11 -26.49 -9.23
N ASN A 50 2.08 -25.41 -8.45
CA ASN A 50 1.87 -25.47 -7.00
C ASN A 50 0.65 -24.68 -6.51
N LEU A 51 -0.14 -24.07 -7.41
CA LEU A 51 -1.21 -23.15 -7.09
C LEU A 51 -2.20 -23.74 -6.06
N ALA A 52 -2.65 -24.98 -6.26
CA ALA A 52 -3.60 -25.64 -5.36
C ALA A 52 -3.02 -25.87 -3.95
N ILE A 53 -1.73 -26.19 -3.85
CA ILE A 53 -1.04 -26.40 -2.56
C ILE A 53 -0.87 -25.05 -1.87
N LYS A 54 -0.33 -24.06 -2.60
CA LYS A 54 -0.03 -22.73 -2.07
C LYS A 54 -1.29 -22.00 -1.61
N THR A 55 -2.37 -22.07 -2.37
CA THR A 55 -3.67 -21.47 -2.00
C THR A 55 -4.26 -22.11 -0.73
N LYS A 56 -4.11 -23.42 -0.55
CA LYS A 56 -4.52 -24.11 0.68
C LYS A 56 -3.69 -23.65 1.88
N GLU A 57 -2.38 -23.48 1.71
CA GLU A 57 -1.48 -22.96 2.75
C GLU A 57 -1.83 -21.51 3.12
N LEU A 58 -2.02 -20.66 2.11
CA LEU A 58 -2.39 -19.25 2.28
C LEU A 58 -3.75 -19.11 2.95
N ARG A 59 -4.75 -19.89 2.54
CA ARG A 59 -6.07 -19.90 3.19
C ARG A 59 -5.98 -20.34 4.64
N LYS A 60 -5.12 -21.31 4.98
CA LYS A 60 -4.88 -21.71 6.36
C LYS A 60 -4.19 -20.60 7.17
N LYS A 61 -3.24 -19.88 6.57
CA LYS A 61 -2.47 -18.82 7.23
C LYS A 61 -3.30 -17.55 7.46
N TYR A 62 -4.05 -17.12 6.45
CA TYR A 62 -4.78 -15.85 6.44
C TYR A 62 -6.28 -15.98 6.74
N THR A 63 -6.78 -17.21 6.85
CA THR A 63 -8.14 -17.55 7.28
C THR A 63 -9.21 -16.77 6.48
N TRP A 64 -10.09 -16.03 7.14
CA TRP A 64 -11.15 -15.22 6.56
C TRP A 64 -10.67 -14.17 5.55
N PHE A 65 -9.46 -13.62 5.73
CA PHE A 65 -8.91 -12.60 4.85
C PHE A 65 -8.64 -13.18 3.47
N TYR A 66 -8.22 -14.44 3.40
CA TYR A 66 -8.05 -15.12 2.14
C TYR A 66 -9.38 -15.18 1.38
N ASP A 67 -10.45 -15.58 2.07
CA ASP A 67 -11.78 -15.73 1.46
C ASP A 67 -12.30 -14.38 0.97
N ASP A 68 -12.22 -13.33 1.79
CA ASP A 68 -12.59 -11.97 1.40
C ASP A 68 -11.73 -11.43 0.26
N TYR A 69 -10.43 -11.70 0.25
CA TYR A 69 -9.54 -11.23 -0.81
C TYR A 69 -9.91 -11.87 -2.15
N MET A 70 -10.13 -13.18 -2.17
CA MET A 70 -10.51 -13.91 -3.39
C MET A 70 -11.88 -13.49 -3.91
N GLU A 71 -12.86 -13.30 -3.03
CA GLU A 71 -14.25 -13.00 -3.41
C GLU A 71 -14.48 -11.51 -3.69
N GLN A 72 -13.95 -10.63 -2.85
CA GLN A 72 -14.32 -9.21 -2.81
C GLN A 72 -13.25 -8.30 -3.43
N ILE A 73 -11.97 -8.65 -3.34
CA ILE A 73 -10.88 -7.81 -3.82
C ILE A 73 -10.53 -8.15 -5.28
N ILE A 74 -10.08 -9.38 -5.54
CA ILE A 74 -9.69 -9.81 -6.89
C ILE A 74 -10.81 -10.54 -7.65
N ARG A 75 -11.93 -10.83 -6.97
CA ARG A 75 -13.18 -11.34 -7.56
C ARG A 75 -13.00 -12.57 -8.45
N VAL A 76 -12.18 -13.52 -8.00
CA VAL A 76 -11.92 -14.79 -8.70
C VAL A 76 -12.97 -15.87 -8.40
N GLY A 77 -13.89 -15.59 -7.48
CA GLY A 77 -14.94 -16.50 -7.02
C GLY A 77 -14.68 -17.03 -5.61
N SER A 78 -15.60 -17.85 -5.11
CA SER A 78 -15.52 -18.37 -3.75
C SER A 78 -14.46 -19.46 -3.61
N PRO A 79 -13.56 -19.38 -2.61
CA PRO A 79 -12.65 -20.50 -2.30
C PRO A 79 -13.35 -21.79 -1.84
N ALA A 80 -14.66 -21.77 -1.60
CA ALA A 80 -15.46 -22.98 -1.40
C ALA A 80 -15.68 -23.78 -2.70
N ASP A 81 -15.61 -23.13 -3.87
CA ASP A 81 -15.74 -23.76 -5.18
C ASP A 81 -14.37 -23.91 -5.85
N PRO A 82 -13.85 -25.14 -6.09
CA PRO A 82 -12.57 -25.36 -6.75
C PRO A 82 -12.38 -24.64 -8.09
N ALA A 83 -13.47 -24.27 -8.78
CA ALA A 83 -13.41 -23.55 -10.05
C ALA A 83 -12.70 -22.18 -9.94
N TYR A 84 -12.67 -21.56 -8.74
CA TYR A 84 -11.99 -20.28 -8.52
C TYR A 84 -10.50 -20.32 -8.87
N LEU A 85 -9.86 -21.50 -8.77
CA LEU A 85 -8.44 -21.67 -9.07
C LEU A 85 -8.12 -21.38 -10.54
N ASN A 86 -9.06 -21.63 -11.45
CA ASN A 86 -8.88 -21.33 -12.87
C ASN A 86 -8.86 -19.81 -13.11
N ASN A 87 -9.77 -19.09 -12.46
CA ASN A 87 -9.81 -17.63 -12.52
C ASN A 87 -8.59 -17.00 -11.86
N LEU A 88 -8.18 -17.54 -10.72
CA LEU A 88 -6.97 -17.12 -10.03
C LEU A 88 -5.72 -17.34 -10.90
N ALA A 89 -5.60 -18.49 -11.56
CA ALA A 89 -4.50 -18.75 -12.48
C ALA A 89 -4.44 -17.72 -13.63
N ALA A 90 -5.59 -17.29 -14.14
CA ALA A 90 -5.66 -16.25 -15.16
C ALA A 90 -5.23 -14.86 -14.62
N VAL A 91 -5.66 -14.50 -13.41
CA VAL A 91 -5.26 -13.23 -12.76
C VAL A 91 -3.75 -13.19 -12.52
N LEU A 92 -3.17 -14.26 -11.98
CA LEU A 92 -1.73 -14.33 -11.66
C LEU A 92 -0.82 -14.33 -12.91
N GLN A 93 -1.36 -14.62 -14.09
CA GLN A 93 -0.62 -14.47 -15.35
C GLN A 93 -0.56 -13.03 -15.85
N ASN A 94 -1.44 -12.15 -15.36
CA ASN A 94 -1.44 -10.74 -15.70
C ASN A 94 -0.37 -10.01 -14.88
N LYS A 95 0.52 -9.28 -15.54
CA LYS A 95 1.60 -8.53 -14.88
C LYS A 95 1.13 -7.30 -14.11
N ASP A 96 -0.07 -6.82 -14.40
CA ASP A 96 -0.63 -5.57 -13.88
C ASP A 96 -1.66 -5.78 -12.76
N TYR A 97 -1.80 -7.00 -12.25
CA TYR A 97 -2.78 -7.31 -11.19
C TYR A 97 -2.36 -6.74 -9.82
#